data_AF-A0A7V5S729-F1
#
_entry.id   AF-A0A7V5S729-F1
#
_cell.length_a   1.000
_cell.length_b   1.000
_cell.length_c   1.000
_cell.angle_alpha   90.00
_cell.angle_beta   90.00
_cell.angle_gamma   90.00
#
_symmetry.space_group_name_H-M   'P 1'
#
loop_
_entity.id
_entity.type
_entity.pdbx_description
1 polymer ?
#
loop_
_entity_poly.entity_id
_entity_poly.type
_entity_poly.pdbx_seq_one_letter_code
_entity_poly.pdbx_strand_id
1 'polypeptide(L)' 'MNTNEPKIVAFCCHYCAFAAADLAGVLRLRYPPNVHIIRLPCTGKLDALYILKAFE' A
#
# COMPACT_ATOMS: atom_id res chain seq x y z
N MET A 1 -18.08 17.14 0.04
CA MET A 1 -17.91 15.68 0.23
C MET A 1 -17.85 15.10 -1.18
N ASN A 2 -16.64 14.91 -1.70
CA ASN A 2 -16.42 14.70 -3.13
C ASN A 2 -16.65 13.24 -3.54
N THR A 3 -17.19 13.11 -4.75
CA THR A 3 -17.89 11.97 -5.31
C THR A 3 -16.94 10.91 -5.92
N ASN A 4 -16.37 10.04 -5.08
CA ASN A 4 -15.49 8.88 -5.38
C ASN A 4 -14.00 9.14 -5.10
N GLU A 5 -13.58 9.00 -3.84
CA GLU A 5 -12.14 8.88 -3.52
C GLU A 5 -11.60 7.57 -4.13
N PRO A 6 -10.49 7.62 -4.89
CA PRO A 6 -9.95 6.42 -5.52
C PRO A 6 -9.42 5.47 -4.44
N LYS A 7 -9.80 4.20 -4.50
CA LYS A 7 -9.23 3.16 -3.63
C LYS A 7 -7.85 2.79 -4.16
N ILE A 8 -6.81 3.07 -3.39
CA ILE A 8 -5.42 2.79 -3.78
C ILE A 8 -4.94 1.60 -2.97
N VAL A 9 -4.47 0.55 -3.64
CA VAL A 9 -3.86 -0.62 -2.99
C VAL A 9 -2.35 -0.54 -3.19
N ALA A 10 -1.60 -0.55 -2.09
CA ALA A 10 -0.14 -0.52 -2.09
C ALA A 10 0.43 -1.85 -1.61
N PHE A 11 1.16 -2.55 -2.48
CA PHE A 11 1.87 -3.77 -2.13
C PHE A 11 3.24 -3.44 -1.54
N CYS A 12 3.42 -3.67 -0.24
CA CYS A 12 4.64 -3.31 0.47
C CYS A 12 5.38 -4.56 0.94
N CYS A 13 6.66 -4.67 0.59
CA CYS A 13 7.54 -5.69 1.18
C CYS A 13 7.78 -5.41 2.67
N HIS A 14 7.91 -6.47 3.44
CA HIS A 14 8.01 -6.40 4.89
C HIS A 14 9.26 -5.64 5.35
N TYR A 15 10.39 -5.85 4.66
CA TYR A 15 11.68 -5.32 5.12
C TYR A 15 11.96 -3.87 4.71
N CYS A 16 11.56 -3.44 3.51
CA CYS A 16 11.88 -2.10 3.01
C CYS A 16 10.66 -1.19 2.98
N ALA A 17 9.63 -1.53 2.21
CA ALA A 17 8.50 -0.64 1.97
C ALA A 17 7.59 -0.50 3.19
N PHE A 18 7.35 -1.59 3.94
CA PHE A 18 6.53 -1.54 5.15
C PHE A 18 7.25 -0.76 6.26
N ALA A 19 8.55 -0.97 6.43
CA ALA A 19 9.37 -0.17 7.36
C ALA A 19 9.39 1.32 7.00
N ALA A 20 9.42 1.66 5.70
CA ALA A 20 9.31 3.05 5.25
C ALA A 20 7.93 3.64 5.54
N ALA A 21 6.85 2.86 5.43
CA ALA A 21 5.51 3.28 5.82
C ALA A 21 5.39 3.54 7.32
N ASP A 22 6.00 2.68 8.16
CA ASP A 22 6.07 2.89 9.61
C ASP A 22 6.87 4.17 9.94
N LEU A 23 8.00 4.39 9.25
CA LEU A 23 8.81 5.60 9.41
C LEU A 23 8.04 6.86 8.99
N ALA A 24 7.24 6.80 7.93
CA ALA A 24 6.36 7.91 7.53
C ALA A 24 5.33 8.25 8.64
N GLY A 25 4.84 7.23 9.35
CA GLY A 25 4.00 7.39 10.53
C GLY A 25 4.74 8.07 11.71
N VAL A 26 5.97 7.64 12.00
CA VAL A 26 6.82 8.24 13.05
C VAL A 26 7.11 9.72 12.75
N LEU A 27 7.38 10.04 11.48
CA LEU A 27 7.60 11.41 11.01
C LEU A 27 6.32 12.24 10.91
N ARG A 28 5.15 11.64 11.17
CA ARG A 28 3.82 12.27 11.05
C ARG A 28 3.60 12.90 9.66
N LEU A 29 4.10 12.24 8.62
CA LEU A 29 3.87 12.66 7.24
C LEU A 29 2.37 12.51 6.94
N ARG A 30 1.77 13.55 6.36
CA ARG A 30 0.37 13.50 5.93
C ARG A 30 0.28 12.76 4.61
N TYR A 31 -0.54 11.73 4.58
CA TYR A 31 -0.90 10.99 3.37
C TYR A 31 -2.44 10.85 3.33
N PRO A 32 -3.03 10.70 2.13
CA PRO A 32 -4.48 10.56 2.01
C PRO A 32 -4.92 9.19 2.56
N PRO A 33 -6.10 9.11 3.22
CA PRO A 33 -6.55 7.91 3.93
C PRO A 33 -7.04 6.79 3.00
N ASN A 34 -7.08 7.03 1.70
CA ASN A 34 -7.56 6.12 0.67
C ASN A 34 -6.52 5.08 0.21
N VAL A 35 -5.34 5.05 0.85
CA VAL A 35 -4.26 4.09 0.57
C VAL A 35 -4.33 2.93 1.56
N HIS A 36 -4.51 1.73 1.03
CA HIS A 36 -4.53 0.48 1.78
C HIS A 36 -3.26 -0.33 1.52
N ILE A 37 -2.49 -0.59 2.58
CA ILE A 37 -1.22 -1.31 2.48
C ILE A 37 -1.44 -2.82 2.64
N ILE A 38 -0.97 -3.60 1.67
CA ILE A 38 -0.90 -5.06 1.73
C ILE A 38 0.54 -5.46 2.00
N ARG A 39 0.76 -6.16 3.12
CA ARG A 39 2.09 -6.62 3.52
C ARG A 39 2.46 -7.93 2.83
N LEU A 40 3.61 -7.95 2.19
CA LEU A 40 4.22 -9.11 1.51
C LEU A 40 5.57 -9.43 2.17
N PRO A 41 6.05 -10.69 2.18
CA PRO A 41 7.37 -11.01 2.70
C PRO A 41 8.49 -10.31 1.91
N CYS A 42 8.40 -10.31 0.58
CA CYS A 42 9.30 -9.61 -0.34
C CYS A 42 8.55 -9.24 -1.63
N THR A 43 9.04 -8.27 -2.41
CA THR A 43 8.48 -7.91 -3.73
C THR A 43 8.50 -9.08 -4.70
N GLY A 44 9.43 -10.03 -4.54
CA GLY A 44 9.48 -11.24 -5.36
C GLY A 44 8.28 -12.19 -5.20
N LYS A 45 7.46 -12.03 -4.15
CA LYS A 45 6.21 -12.79 -3.98
C LYS A 45 5.05 -12.18 -4.79
N LEU A 46 5.21 -10.96 -5.31
CA LEU A 46 4.20 -10.28 -6.10
C LEU A 46 4.08 -10.96 -7.47
N ASP A 47 2.85 -11.32 -7.80
CA ASP A 47 2.45 -11.96 -9.06
C ASP A 47 1.38 -11.09 -9.71
N ALA A 48 1.29 -11.13 -11.05
CA ALA A 48 0.31 -10.39 -11.83
C ALA A 48 -1.12 -10.71 -11.38
N LEU A 49 -1.38 -11.93 -10.92
CA LEU A 49 -2.70 -12.34 -10.40
C LEU A 49 -3.14 -11.49 -9.20
N TYR A 50 -2.20 -11.09 -8.31
CA TYR A 50 -2.51 -10.22 -7.18
C TYR A 50 -2.86 -8.80 -7.62
N ILE A 51 -2.19 -8.31 -8.67
CA ILE A 51 -2.46 -6.99 -9.24
C ILE A 51 -3.85 -6.98 -9.90
N LEU A 52 -4.17 -7.99 -10.70
CA LEU A 52 -5.48 -8.12 -11.34
C LEU A 52 -6.61 -8.23 -10.30
N LYS A 53 -6.38 -9.02 -9.23
CA LYS A 53 -7.33 -9.15 -8.12
C LYS A 53 -7.53 -7.85 -7.33
N ALA A 54 -6.60 -6.90 -7.42
CA ALA A 54 -6.77 -5.57 -6.82
C ALA A 54 -7.71 -4.66 -7.63
N PHE A 55 -7.94 -4.97 -8.90
CA PHE A 55 -8.85 -4.25 -9.80
C PHE A 55 -10.24 -4.89 -9.91
N GLU A 56 -10.40 -6.13 -9.44
CA GLU A 56 -11.68 -6.82 -9.30
C GLU A 56 -12.48 -6.28 -8.10
#